data_AF-A0A2V8XLB0-F1
#
_entry.id   AF-A0A2V8XLB0-F1
#
_cell.length_a   1.000
_cell.length_b   1.000
_cell.length_c   1.000
_cell.angle_alpha   90.00
_cell.angle_beta   90.00
_cell.angle_gamma   90.00
#
_symmetry.space_group_name_H-M   'P 1'
#
loop_
_entity.id
_entity.type
_entity.pdbx_description
1 polymer ?
#
loop_
_entity_poly.entity_id
_entity_poly.type
_entity_poly.pdbx_seq_one_letter_code
_entity_poly.pdbx_strand_id
1 'polypeptide(L)'
;MLVVADRANARLQRFTLDGQHIDFPTKMPCHFHERNGEVVIPDLWSRVVVIDRSNQVVAALGSGDYSTQQEWRKAREQARTTFLPGKFLCPHSACFVHYGNIFVVEWVEVGRVTKLRKVA
;
A
#
# COMPACT_ATOMS: atom_id res chain seq x y z
N MET A 1 -12.63 14.63 -7.13
CA MET A 1 -12.45 13.25 -7.61
C MET A 1 -12.77 12.31 -6.46
N LEU A 2 -13.50 11.23 -6.71
CA LEU A 2 -13.80 10.19 -5.72
C LEU A 2 -12.88 8.99 -5.97
N VAL A 3 -12.30 8.44 -4.91
CA VAL A 3 -11.45 7.26 -4.98
C VAL A 3 -12.07 6.16 -4.12
N VAL A 4 -12.27 4.98 -4.71
CA VAL A 4 -12.91 3.82 -4.05
C VAL A 4 -11.94 2.65 -4.01
N ALA A 5 -11.60 2.19 -2.80
CA ALA A 5 -10.90 0.92 -2.60
C ALA A 5 -11.85 -0.25 -2.84
N ASP A 6 -11.89 -0.75 -4.08
CA ASP A 6 -12.63 -1.97 -4.43
C ASP A 6 -11.70 -3.20 -4.33
N ARG A 7 -11.23 -3.40 -3.10
CA ARG A 7 -10.19 -4.36 -2.75
C ARG A 7 -10.50 -5.79 -3.18
N ALA A 8 -11.75 -6.23 -3.02
CA ALA A 8 -12.16 -7.59 -3.37
C ALA A 8 -12.09 -7.86 -4.88
N ASN A 9 -12.23 -6.81 -5.70
CA ASN A 9 -12.13 -6.86 -7.16
C ASN A 9 -10.74 -6.44 -7.68
N ALA A 10 -9.73 -6.45 -6.81
CA ALA A 10 -8.35 -6.16 -7.14
C ALA A 10 -8.14 -4.81 -7.85
N ARG A 11 -8.85 -3.74 -7.43
CA ARG A 11 -8.75 -2.41 -8.06
C ARG A 11 -8.95 -1.24 -7.10
N LEU A 12 -8.28 -0.13 -7.41
CA LEU A 12 -8.64 1.20 -6.93
C LEU A 12 -9.44 1.89 -8.01
N GLN A 13 -10.69 2.27 -7.78
CA GLN A 13 -11.48 2.95 -8.80
C GLN A 13 -11.36 4.45 -8.60
N ARG A 14 -11.02 5.17 -9.67
CA ARG A 14 -11.04 6.63 -9.68
C ARG A 14 -12.23 7.13 -10.50
N PHE A 15 -12.97 8.07 -9.94
CA PHE A 15 -14.12 8.71 -10.59
C PHE A 15 -13.99 10.25 -10.58
N THR A 16 -14.49 10.89 -11.63
CA THR A 16 -14.84 12.32 -11.56
C THR A 16 -15.92 12.54 -10.50
N LEU A 17 -16.13 13.80 -10.07
CA LEU A 17 -17.22 14.09 -9.12
C LEU A 17 -18.61 13.87 -9.74
N ASP A 18 -18.70 13.87 -11.06
CA ASP A 18 -19.92 13.57 -11.83
C ASP A 18 -20.10 12.07 -12.09
N GLY A 19 -19.25 11.21 -11.50
CA GLY A 19 -19.39 9.75 -11.53
C GLY A 19 -18.77 9.04 -12.74
N GLN A 20 -17.99 9.73 -13.58
CA GLN A 20 -17.31 9.07 -14.71
C GLN A 20 -16.06 8.32 -14.24
N HIS A 21 -15.92 7.06 -14.65
CA HIS A 21 -14.77 6.22 -14.32
C HIS A 21 -13.49 6.62 -15.09
N ILE A 22 -12.33 6.53 -14.44
CA ILE A 22 -11.01 6.90 -14.99
C ILE A 22 -10.12 5.65 -15.22
N ASP A 23 -9.63 4.97 -14.16
CA ASP A 23 -8.71 3.82 -14.25
C ASP A 23 -8.60 2.95 -12.96
N PHE A 24 -7.68 1.95 -12.97
CA PHE A 24 -7.39 1.00 -11.87
C PHE A 24 -5.88 0.89 -11.51
N PRO A 25 -5.29 1.79 -10.71
CA PRO A 25 -3.83 1.86 -10.53
C PRO A 25 -3.22 0.90 -9.48
N THR A 26 -4.01 0.29 -8.60
CA THR A 26 -3.51 -0.63 -7.55
C THR A 26 -4.38 -1.87 -7.44
N LYS A 27 -3.84 -2.97 -6.91
CA LYS A 27 -4.57 -4.23 -6.82
C LYS A 27 -5.39 -4.32 -5.52
N MET A 28 -4.78 -4.23 -4.34
CA MET A 28 -5.53 -4.41 -3.08
C MET A 28 -5.36 -3.23 -2.12
N PRO A 29 -5.83 -2.02 -2.49
CA PRO A 29 -5.71 -0.84 -1.64
C PRO A 29 -6.45 -1.08 -0.31
N CYS A 30 -5.77 -0.85 0.81
CA CYS A 30 -6.35 -1.08 2.15
C CYS A 30 -6.64 0.21 2.94
N HIS A 31 -5.89 1.29 2.67
CA HIS A 31 -6.00 2.56 3.39
C HIS A 31 -5.57 3.73 2.49
N PHE A 32 -5.92 4.95 2.87
CA PHE A 32 -5.45 6.17 2.23
C PHE A 32 -5.05 7.18 3.29
N HIS A 33 -3.87 7.75 3.16
CA HIS A 33 -3.47 8.88 3.98
C HIS A 33 -2.82 9.94 3.10
N GLU A 34 -3.44 11.12 3.05
CA GLU A 34 -2.97 12.25 2.26
C GLU A 34 -2.00 13.12 3.06
N ARG A 35 -1.00 13.68 2.39
CA ARG A 35 -0.17 14.78 2.89
C ARG A 35 0.40 15.60 1.73
N ASN A 36 0.14 16.90 1.73
CA ASN A 36 0.71 17.88 0.80
C ASN A 36 0.46 17.61 -0.69
N GLY A 37 -0.54 16.80 -1.03
CA GLY A 37 -0.88 16.39 -2.38
C GLY A 37 -0.40 15.01 -2.76
N GLU A 38 0.30 14.31 -1.87
CA GLU A 38 0.66 12.91 -2.05
C GLU A 38 -0.26 12.03 -1.20
N VAL A 39 -0.64 10.86 -1.70
CA VAL A 39 -1.44 9.87 -0.94
C VAL A 39 -0.65 8.58 -0.84
N VAL A 40 -0.41 8.12 0.39
CA VAL A 40 0.17 6.80 0.64
C VAL A 40 -0.93 5.76 0.73
N ILE A 41 -0.73 4.64 0.03
CA ILE A 41 -1.67 3.55 -0.13
C ILE A 41 -0.93 2.22 0.12
N PRO A 42 -1.18 1.53 1.25
CA PRO A 42 -0.74 0.16 1.41
C PRO A 42 -1.60 -0.76 0.52
N ASP A 43 -0.93 -1.50 -0.35
CA ASP A 43 -1.54 -2.51 -1.21
C ASP A 43 -1.26 -3.89 -0.61
N LEU A 44 -2.32 -4.61 -0.22
CA LEU A 44 -2.23 -5.93 0.41
C LEU A 44 -1.42 -6.92 -0.43
N TRP A 45 -1.30 -6.67 -1.75
CA TRP A 45 -0.38 -7.34 -2.66
C TRP A 45 1.08 -6.95 -2.43
N SER A 46 1.50 -6.92 -1.16
CA SER A 46 2.88 -6.82 -0.69
C SER A 46 3.65 -5.57 -1.13
N ARG A 47 3.01 -4.40 -1.25
CA ARG A 47 3.74 -3.14 -1.54
C ARG A 47 3.07 -1.93 -0.92
N VAL A 48 3.79 -0.81 -0.87
CA VAL A 48 3.22 0.50 -0.57
C VAL A 48 3.35 1.39 -1.80
N VAL A 49 2.26 2.00 -2.22
CA VAL A 49 2.21 2.91 -3.37
C VAL A 49 2.03 4.33 -2.87
N VAL A 50 2.70 5.29 -3.51
CA VAL A 50 2.43 6.72 -3.34
C VAL A 50 1.96 7.28 -4.66
N ILE A 51 0.85 8.02 -4.63
CA ILE A 51 0.32 8.75 -5.78
C ILE A 51 0.36 10.26 -5.52
N ASP A 52 0.50 11.06 -6.59
CA ASP A 52 0.46 12.53 -6.51
C ASP A 52 -0.96 13.12 -6.72
N ARG A 53 -1.06 14.46 -6.79
CA ARG A 53 -2.33 15.18 -7.02
C ARG A 53 -2.97 14.86 -8.38
N SER A 54 -2.15 14.45 -9.33
CA SER A 54 -2.57 13.98 -10.67
C SER A 54 -2.90 12.49 -10.67
N ASN A 55 -2.82 11.84 -9.50
CA ASN A 55 -3.01 10.41 -9.25
C ASN A 55 -2.06 9.52 -10.04
N GLN A 56 -0.90 10.04 -10.40
CA GLN A 56 0.15 9.24 -10.99
C GLN A 56 0.91 8.53 -9.88
N VAL A 57 1.27 7.27 -10.10
CA VAL A 57 2.14 6.54 -9.18
C VAL A 57 3.52 7.19 -9.24
N VAL A 58 3.91 7.85 -8.15
CA VAL A 58 5.22 8.50 -8.01
C VAL A 58 6.22 7.64 -7.25
N ALA A 59 5.75 6.66 -6.49
CA ALA A 59 6.61 5.66 -5.87
C ALA A 59 5.89 4.32 -5.65
N ALA A 60 6.65 3.22 -5.80
CA ALA A 60 6.27 1.89 -5.34
C ALA A 60 7.38 1.37 -4.43
N LEU A 61 7.06 1.16 -3.16
CA LEU A 61 8.01 0.92 -2.09
C LEU A 61 7.89 -0.51 -1.55
N GLY A 62 9.04 -1.15 -1.38
CA GLY A 62 9.17 -2.40 -0.65
C GLY A 62 8.36 -3.58 -1.20
N SER A 63 8.19 -3.66 -2.53
CA SER A 63 7.47 -4.75 -3.18
C SER A 63 8.03 -6.12 -2.77
N GLY A 64 7.19 -6.93 -2.14
CA GLY A 64 7.41 -8.35 -1.90
C GLY A 64 7.28 -9.16 -3.18
N ASP A 65 8.05 -10.24 -3.27
CA ASP A 65 8.14 -11.09 -4.46
C ASP A 65 7.20 -12.29 -4.30
N TYR A 66 5.88 -12.04 -4.34
CA TYR A 66 4.84 -13.07 -4.29
C TYR A 66 4.03 -13.10 -5.58
N SER A 67 3.92 -14.28 -6.18
CA SER A 67 3.22 -14.51 -7.44
C SER A 67 1.72 -14.77 -7.24
N THR A 68 1.33 -15.31 -6.08
CA THR A 68 -0.07 -15.69 -5.80
C THR A 68 -0.55 -15.25 -4.41
N GLN A 69 -1.87 -15.19 -4.21
CA GLN A 69 -2.45 -14.95 -2.88
C GLN A 69 -2.11 -16.02 -1.88
N GLN A 70 -2.02 -17.27 -2.33
CA GLN A 70 -1.73 -18.39 -1.44
C GLN A 70 -0.31 -18.31 -0.88
N GLU A 71 0.66 -17.85 -1.69
CA GLU A 71 2.04 -17.66 -1.25
C GLU A 71 2.14 -16.61 -0.14
N TRP A 72 1.59 -15.41 -0.35
CA TRP A 72 1.67 -14.39 0.70
C TRP A 72 0.84 -14.75 1.94
N ARG A 73 -0.27 -15.49 1.79
CA ARG A 73 -1.06 -16.00 2.94
C ARG A 73 -0.28 -16.99 3.80
N LYS A 74 0.50 -17.89 3.19
CA LYS A 74 1.40 -18.77 3.95
C LYS A 74 2.55 -18.02 4.58
N ALA A 75 3.10 -17.03 3.87
CA ALA A 75 4.21 -16.23 4.36
C ALA A 75 3.83 -15.42 5.61
N ARG A 76 2.62 -14.83 5.67
CA ARG A 76 2.20 -13.97 6.80
C ARG A 76 2.03 -14.71 8.14
N GLU A 77 1.97 -16.03 8.09
CA GLU A 77 1.88 -16.93 9.25
C GLU A 77 3.26 -17.34 9.80
N GLN A 78 4.33 -17.02 9.08
CA GLN A 78 5.69 -17.39 9.47
C GLN A 78 6.24 -16.49 10.59
N ALA A 79 7.30 -16.98 11.24
CA ALA A 79 7.98 -16.24 12.29
C ALA A 79 8.60 -14.94 11.76
N ARG A 80 8.69 -13.91 12.62
CA ARG A 80 9.24 -12.58 12.26
C ARG A 80 10.60 -12.64 11.57
N THR A 81 11.44 -13.61 11.91
CA THR A 81 12.79 -13.81 11.36
C THR A 81 12.79 -14.15 9.87
N THR A 82 11.68 -14.62 9.30
CA THR A 82 11.58 -14.91 7.86
C THR A 82 11.25 -13.67 7.03
N PHE A 83 10.86 -12.56 7.66
CA PHE A 83 10.46 -11.37 6.93
C PHE A 83 11.66 -10.52 6.54
N LEU A 84 11.85 -10.33 5.23
CA LEU A 84 12.98 -9.59 4.69
C LEU A 84 12.86 -8.08 5.01
N PRO A 85 13.92 -7.45 5.54
CA PRO A 85 13.95 -6.00 5.70
C PRO A 85 13.72 -5.27 4.36
N GLY A 86 12.89 -4.23 4.38
CA GLY A 86 12.56 -3.46 3.18
C GLY A 86 11.58 -4.14 2.23
N LYS A 87 11.09 -5.35 2.53
CA LYS A 87 10.04 -6.04 1.77
C LYS A 87 8.78 -6.17 2.61
N PHE A 88 7.65 -5.78 2.03
CA PHE A 88 6.35 -5.83 2.67
C PHE A 88 5.65 -7.17 2.46
N LEU A 89 4.81 -7.50 3.44
CA LEU A 89 3.97 -8.67 3.48
C LEU A 89 2.63 -8.25 4.08
N CYS A 90 1.60 -8.19 3.24
CA CYS A 90 0.25 -7.77 3.64
C CYS A 90 0.20 -6.40 4.34
N PRO A 91 0.78 -5.31 3.78
CA PRO A 91 0.62 -3.99 4.37
C PRO A 91 -0.86 -3.62 4.35
N HIS A 92 -1.36 -3.12 5.48
CA HIS A 92 -2.80 -2.94 5.72
C HIS A 92 -3.17 -1.49 6.03
N SER A 93 -2.29 -0.77 6.73
CA SER A 93 -2.43 0.67 6.94
C SER A 93 -1.09 1.36 6.79
N ALA A 94 -1.11 2.59 6.34
CA ALA A 94 0.07 3.44 6.25
C ALA A 94 -0.32 4.90 6.46
N CYS A 95 0.59 5.67 7.07
CA CYS A 95 0.44 7.11 7.23
C CYS A 95 1.78 7.82 7.07
N PHE A 96 1.72 9.02 6.51
CA PHE A 96 2.85 9.93 6.52
C PHE A 96 3.09 10.44 7.94
N VAL A 97 4.34 10.57 8.32
CA VAL A 97 4.78 11.24 9.56
C VAL A 97 5.81 12.31 9.26
N HIS A 98 6.36 12.90 10.33
CA HIS A 98 7.35 13.98 10.25
C HIS A 98 8.45 13.71 9.21
N TYR A 99 8.82 14.78 8.50
CA TYR A 99 9.86 14.78 7.46
C TYR A 99 9.60 13.89 6.23
N GLY A 100 8.36 13.48 5.98
CA GLY A 100 8.05 12.65 4.79
C GLY A 100 8.29 11.17 5.00
N ASN A 101 8.62 10.77 6.23
CA ASN A 101 8.69 9.37 6.61
C ASN A 101 7.30 8.74 6.57
N ILE A 102 7.25 7.41 6.53
CA ILE A 102 5.99 6.66 6.49
C ILE A 102 6.05 5.58 7.56
N PHE A 103 4.99 5.44 8.35
CA PHE A 103 4.75 4.21 9.11
C PHE A 103 3.81 3.31 8.32
N VAL A 104 4.12 2.02 8.32
CA VAL A 104 3.33 0.98 7.66
C VAL A 104 3.05 -0.11 8.68
N VAL A 105 1.79 -0.51 8.79
CA VAL A 105 1.35 -1.63 9.62
C VAL A 105 0.98 -2.78 8.71
N GLU A 106 1.47 -3.97 9.04
CA GLU A 106 1.27 -5.18 8.26
C GLU A 106 0.38 -6.17 8.98
N TRP A 107 -0.56 -6.75 8.24
CA TRP A 107 -1.41 -7.82 8.71
C TRP A 107 -0.66 -9.15 8.61
N VAL A 108 0.27 -9.36 9.53
CA VAL A 108 0.99 -10.63 9.75
C VAL A 108 0.70 -11.13 11.17
N GLU A 109 0.74 -12.44 11.41
CA GLU A 109 0.28 -13.03 12.68
C GLU A 109 1.04 -12.50 13.90
N VAL A 110 2.35 -12.31 13.76
CA VAL A 110 3.20 -11.78 14.83
C VAL A 110 3.13 -10.26 14.97
N GLY A 111 2.39 -9.57 14.10
CA GLY A 111 2.36 -8.11 13.99
C GLY A 111 3.68 -7.50 13.50
N ARG A 112 3.60 -6.49 12.62
CA ARG A 112 4.79 -5.71 12.22
C ARG A 112 4.42 -4.27 11.92
N VAL A 113 5.22 -3.35 12.47
CA VAL A 113 5.22 -1.93 12.14
C VAL A 113 6.60 -1.58 11.59
N THR A 114 6.61 -1.00 10.40
CA THR A 114 7.83 -0.62 9.68
C THR A 114 7.85 0.89 9.47
N LYS A 115 8.99 1.52 9.78
CA LYS A 115 9.23 2.93 9.46
C LYS A 115 10.07 3.03 8.19
N LEU A 116 9.52 3.67 7.16
CA LEU A 116 10.28 4.09 5.99
C LEU A 116 10.80 5.51 6.24
N ARG A 117 12.12 5.68 6.04
CA ARG A 117 12.74 7.00 6.11
C ARG A 117 12.83 7.60 4.71
N LYS A 118 12.38 8.85 4.53
CA LYS A 118 12.65 9.61 3.32
C LYS A 118 14.13 9.98 3.28
N VAL A 119 14.83 9.64 2.20
CA VAL A 119 16.30 9.79 2.07
C VAL A 119 16.72 10.83 1.02
N ALA A 120 15.76 11.40 0.27
CA ALA A 120 15.91 12.53 -0.63
C ALA A 120 14.56 13.24 -0.76
#